data_AF-A0A8T6YEI2-F1
#
_entry.id   AF-A0A8T6YEI2-F1
#
_cell.length_a   1.000
_cell.length_b   1.000
_cell.length_c   1.000
_cell.angle_alpha   90.00
_cell.angle_beta   90.00
_cell.angle_gamma   90.00
#
_symmetry.space_group_name_H-M   'P 1'
#
loop_
_entity.id
_entity.type
_entity.pdbx_description
1 polymer ?
#
loop_
_entity_poly.entity_id
_entity_poly.type
_entity_poly.pdbx_seq_one_letter_code
_entity_poly.pdbx_strand_id
1 'polypeptide(L)' 'MENRNIFLDMIDASVILYDKAGFFKNRLKQLKKRLLQLGSKKVVLEDKTWYWSLKPDITPGEVIEL' A
#
# COMPACT_ATOMS: atom_id res chain seq x y z
N MET A 1 15.00 3.49 -12.42
CA MET A 1 14.73 3.36 -10.98
C MET A 1 13.28 3.00 -10.82
N GLU A 2 13.00 1.75 -10.45
CA GLU A 2 11.65 1.29 -10.16
C GLU A 2 11.19 1.98 -8.86
N ASN A 3 10.11 2.76 -8.92
CA ASN A 3 9.58 3.45 -7.74
C ASN A 3 8.89 2.40 -6.85
N ARG A 4 9.66 1.73 -5.98
CA ARG A 4 9.09 0.83 -4.97
C ARG A 4 8.31 1.66 -3.97
N ASN A 5 6.99 1.49 -3.95
CA ASN A 5 6.10 2.05 -2.95
C ASN A 5 6.27 1.29 -1.62
N ILE A 6 7.40 1.50 -0.94
CA ILE A 6 7.83 0.78 0.26
C ILE A 6 6.75 0.75 1.36
N PHE A 7 6.00 1.85 1.52
CA PHE A 7 4.92 1.93 2.50
C PHE A 7 3.76 0.97 2.23
N LEU A 8 3.47 0.66 0.95
CA LEU A 8 2.42 -0.30 0.60
C LEU A 8 2.86 -1.72 0.98
N ASP A 9 4.11 -2.07 0.69
CA ASP A 9 4.66 -3.38 1.06
C ASP A 9 4.74 -3.56 2.58
N MET A 10 5.02 -2.48 3.32
CA MET A 10 5.06 -2.50 4.78
C MET A 10 3.71 -2.85 5.43
N ILE A 11 2.58 -2.71 4.73
CA ILE A 11 1.26 -3.09 5.25
C ILE A 11 1.18 -4.59 5.56
N ASP A 12 1.85 -5.41 4.75
CA ASP A 12 1.79 -6.87 4.85
C ASP A 12 3.13 -7.51 5.25
N ALA A 13 4.26 -6.83 4.99
CA ALA A 13 5.60 -7.42 5.14
C ALA A 13 6.48 -6.74 6.21
N SER A 14 5.93 -5.87 7.06
CA SER A 14 6.73 -5.19 8.11
C SER A 14 6.56 -5.79 9.50
N VAL A 15 7.64 -5.71 10.28
CA VAL A 15 7.64 -5.92 11.73
C VAL A 15 8.06 -4.62 12.39
N ILE A 16 7.24 -4.11 13.30
CA ILE A 16 7.49 -2.86 14.01
C ILE A 16 8.36 -3.15 15.25
N LEU A 17 9.61 -2.68 15.23
CA LEU A 17 10.56 -2.88 16.34
C LEU A 17 10.39 -1.85 17.46
N TYR A 18 10.04 -0.62 17.13
CA TYR A 18 9.79 0.46 18.07
C TYR A 18 8.78 1.44 17.48
N ASP A 19 7.75 1.80 18.25
CA ASP A 19 6.71 2.72 17.80
C ASP A 19 6.16 3.55 18.97
N LYS A 20 6.73 4.75 19.09
CA LYS A 20 6.35 5.68 20.15
C LYS A 20 4.89 6.11 19.96
N ALA A 21 4.06 5.86 20.98
CA ALA A 21 2.64 6.17 20.99
C ALA A 21 1.83 5.56 19.82
N GLY A 22 2.33 4.49 19.20
CA GLY A 22 1.64 3.83 18.09
C GLY A 22 1.56 4.65 16.80
N PHE A 23 2.41 5.67 16.64
CA PHE A 23 2.43 6.55 15.47
C PHE A 23 2.47 5.75 14.15
N PHE A 24 3.46 4.88 13.99
CA PHE A 24 3.70 4.18 12.73
C PHE A 24 2.63 3.13 12.44
N LYS A 25 2.25 2.35 13.46
CA LYS A 25 1.15 1.40 13.38
C LYS A 25 -0.15 2.07 12.95
N ASN A 26 -0.45 3.25 13.50
CA ASN A 26 -1.64 4.01 13.13
C ASN A 26 -1.59 4.53 11.70
N ARG A 27 -0.42 4.96 11.21
CA ARG A 27 -0.23 5.34 9.80
C ARG A 27 -0.46 4.17 8.85
N LEU A 28 0.15 3.01 9.11
CA LEU A 28 -0.07 1.80 8.29
C LEU A 28 -1.54 1.35 8.32
N LYS A 29 -2.21 1.47 9.48
CA LYS A 29 -3.64 1.16 9.60
C LYS A 29 -4.52 2.10 8.78
N GLN A 30 -4.23 3.40 8.78
CA GLN A 30 -4.94 4.39 7.97
C GLN A 30 -4.74 4.14 6.48
N LEU A 31 -3.49 3.90 6.06
CA LEU A 31 -3.15 3.56 4.69
C LEU A 31 -3.88 2.28 4.23
N LYS A 32 -3.83 1.20 5.03
CA LYS A 32 -4.57 -0.04 4.73
C LYS A 32 -6.07 0.20 4.59
N LYS A 33 -6.66 1.00 5.47
CA LYS A 33 -8.09 1.36 5.39
C LYS A 33 -8.40 2.12 4.10
N ARG A 34 -7.54 3.06 3.71
CA ARG A 34 -7.72 3.84 2.48
C ARG A 34 -7.61 2.97 1.23
N LEU A 35 -6.63 2.07 1.18
CA LEU A 35 -6.49 1.09 0.09
C LEU A 35 -7.72 0.17 -0.03
N LEU A 36 -8.25 -0.31 1.10
CA LEU A 36 -9.50 -1.09 1.11
C LEU A 36 -10.68 -0.29 0.54
N GLN A 37 -10.81 0.99 0.89
CA GLN A 37 -11.86 1.87 0.36
C GLN A 37 -11.72 2.13 -1.14
N LEU A 38 -10.49 2.19 -1.65
CA LEU A 38 -10.19 2.34 -3.08
C LEU A 38 -10.34 1.03 -3.86
N GLY A 39 -10.57 -0.10 -3.18
CA GLY A 39 -10.59 -1.41 -3.80
C GLY A 39 -9.21 -1.89 -4.28
N SER A 40 -8.13 -1.36 -3.67
CA SER A 40 -6.77 -1.69 -4.05
C SER A 40 -6.45 -3.17 -3.81
N LYS A 41 -5.60 -3.73 -4.67
CA LYS A 41 -5.18 -5.14 -4.61
C LYS A 41 -3.69 -5.27 -4.86
N LYS A 42 -3.03 -6.14 -4.08
CA LYS A 42 -1.70 -6.64 -4.40
C LYS A 42 -1.84 -7.76 -5.42
N VAL A 43 -1.28 -7.58 -6.61
CA VAL A 43 -1.30 -8.56 -7.69
C VAL A 43 0.05 -9.22 -7.77
N VAL A 44 0.10 -10.53 -7.55
CA VAL A 44 1.32 -11.35 -7.65
C VAL A 44 1.33 -11.99 -9.04
N LEU A 45 2.44 -11.85 -9.75
CA LEU A 45 2.66 -12.39 -11.09
C LEU A 45 3.25 -13.81 -11.00
N GLU A 46 3.26 -14.52 -12.14
CA GLU A 46 3.77 -15.89 -12.25
C GLU A 46 5.25 -16.02 -11.86
N ASP A 47 6.06 -14.99 -12.13
CA ASP A 47 7.48 -14.90 -11.78
C ASP A 47 7.73 -14.52 -10.31
N LYS A 48 6.67 -14.47 -9.49
CA LYS A 48 6.67 -14.07 -8.07
C LYS A 48 6.96 -12.59 -7.81
N THR A 49 7.07 -11.76 -8.85
CA THR A 49 7.04 -10.31 -8.67
C THR A 49 5.62 -9.85 -8.34
N TRP A 50 5.47 -8.61 -7.88
CA TRP A 50 4.15 -8.07 -7.56
C TRP A 50 4.08 -6.57 -7.80
N TYR A 51 2.85 -6.10 -8.00
CA TYR A 51 2.53 -4.68 -7.99
C TYR A 51 1.23 -4.43 -7.23
N TRP A 52 1.01 -3.17 -6.87
CA TRP A 52 -0.24 -2.73 -6.27
C TRP A 52 -1.12 -2.10 -7.34
N SER A 53 -2.28 -2.71 -7.60
CA SER A 53 -3.38 -2.06 -8.31
C SER A 53 -4.10 -1.16 -7.31
N LEU A 54 -3.94 0.16 -7.42
CA LEU A 54 -4.43 1.12 -6.41
C LEU A 54 -5.94 1.35 -6.48
N LYS A 55 -6.53 1.31 -7.67
CA LYS A 55 -7.96 1.48 -7.88
C LYS A 55 -8.37 0.74 -9.16
N PRO A 56 -9.45 -0.07 -9.15
CA PRO A 56 -9.85 -0.87 -10.32
C PRO A 56 -10.30 -0.04 -11.54
N ASP A 57 -10.88 1.12 -11.29
CA ASP A 57 -11.49 2.05 -12.26
C ASP A 57 -10.68 3.34 -12.41
N ILE A 58 -9.37 3.28 -12.17
CA ILE A 58 -8.49 4.45 -12.30
C ILE A 58 -8.51 4.98 -13.74
N THR A 59 -8.60 6.30 -13.88
CA THR A 59 -8.57 6.98 -15.18
C THR A 59 -7.25 7.72 -15.40
N PRO A 60 -6.75 7.86 -16.65
CA PRO A 60 -5.55 8.62 -16.93
C PRO A 60 -5.65 10.08 -16.43
N GLY A 61 -4.68 10.52 -15.64
CA GLY A 61 -4.66 11.85 -15.03
C GLY A 61 -5.39 11.96 -13.70
N GLU A 62 -6.00 10.89 -13.21
CA GLU A 62 -6.64 10.88 -11.89
C GLU A 62 -5.61 10.95 -10.76
N VAL A 63 -5.81 11.88 -9.83
CA VAL A 63 -4.97 12.01 -8.63
C VAL A 63 -5.56 11.13 -7.54
N ILE A 64 -4.76 10.18 -7.06
CA ILE A 64 -5.12 9.30 -5.94
C ILE A 64 -4.36 9.75 -4.70
N GLU A 65 -5.11 10.13 -3.66
CA GLU A 65 -4.58 10.40 -2.33
C GLU A 65 -4.76 9.20 -1.40
N LEU A 66 -3.67 8.86 -0.70
CA LEU A 66 -3.54 7.72 0.22
C LEU A 66 -3.42 8.15 1.68
#